data_AF-A0A535CA47-F1
#
_entry.id   AF-A0A535CA47-F1
#
_cell.length_a   1.000
_cell.length_b   1.000
_cell.length_c   1.000
_cell.angle_alpha   90.00
_cell.angle_beta   90.00
_cell.angle_gamma   90.00
#
_symmetry.space_group_name_H-M   'P 1'
#
loop_
_entity.id
_entity.type
_entity.pdbx_description
1 polymer ?
#
loop_
_entity_poly.entity_id
_entity_poly.type
_entity_poly.pdbx_seq_one_letter_code
_entity_poly.pdbx_strand_id
1 'polypeptide(L)'
;MMQTTREVVQAGISSNSDLHDTIAESIKAFWRHVETAPELQVMQYELTLYALRHPESAWLAKQQYDGYCALVETLFQHNFEAVGKQSAVPFAELARFVVAGLDGLILQFISDCDAIRARRDLDHLIYTVIALAEERPLQQ
;
A
#
# COMPACT_ATOMS: atom_id res chain seq x y z
N MET A 1 -17.27 -1.65 -4.46
CA MET A 1 -15.94 -0.99 -4.46
C MET A 1 -14.95 -1.68 -3.53
N MET A 2 -15.28 -1.99 -2.26
CA MET A 2 -14.37 -2.76 -1.36
C MET A 2 -14.26 -4.27 -1.64
N GLN A 3 -15.19 -4.87 -2.38
CA GLN A 3 -15.14 -6.30 -2.75
C GLN A 3 -14.10 -6.57 -3.85
N THR A 4 -13.96 -5.66 -4.81
CA THR A 4 -13.06 -5.81 -5.96
C THR A 4 -11.58 -5.79 -5.55
N THR A 5 -11.24 -5.10 -4.45
CA THR A 5 -9.85 -5.01 -3.96
C THR A 5 -9.36 -6.33 -3.35
N ARG A 6 -10.24 -7.16 -2.75
CA ARG A 6 -9.84 -8.48 -2.20
C ARG A 6 -9.48 -9.49 -3.28
N GLU A 7 -10.25 -9.51 -4.36
CA GLU A 7 -10.09 -10.50 -5.44
C GLU A 7 -8.81 -10.26 -6.26
N VAL A 8 -8.41 -8.99 -6.43
CA VAL A 8 -7.17 -8.64 -7.16
C VAL A 8 -5.91 -9.05 -6.39
N VAL A 9 -5.97 -9.12 -5.05
CA VAL A 9 -4.81 -9.52 -4.22
C VAL A 9 -4.66 -11.05 -4.11
N GLN A 10 -5.74 -11.82 -4.24
CA GLN A 10 -5.68 -13.28 -4.09
C GLN A 10 -5.19 -14.05 -5.34
N ALA A 11 -5.16 -13.42 -6.52
CA ALA A 11 -4.86 -14.12 -7.77
C ALA A 11 -3.36 -14.40 -8.04
N GLY A 12 -2.46 -14.06 -7.11
CA GLY A 12 -1.00 -14.13 -7.32
C GLY A 12 -0.27 -15.28 -6.62
N ILE A 13 -0.95 -16.17 -5.88
CA ILE A 13 -0.26 -17.15 -5.03
C ILE A 13 0.10 -18.41 -5.84
N SER A 14 1.27 -18.37 -6.48
CA SER A 14 1.96 -19.59 -6.94
C SER A 14 2.77 -20.15 -5.77
N SER A 15 2.66 -21.46 -5.51
CA SER A 15 3.17 -22.19 -4.33
C SER A 15 4.71 -22.29 -4.21
N ASN A 16 5.44 -21.39 -4.86
CA ASN A 16 6.91 -21.35 -4.87
C ASN A 16 7.47 -19.92 -5.01
N SER A 17 6.63 -18.89 -4.84
CA SER A 17 7.10 -17.50 -4.87
C SER A 17 7.75 -17.13 -3.54
N ASP A 18 8.89 -16.45 -3.60
CA ASP A 18 9.53 -15.90 -2.42
C ASP A 18 8.60 -14.86 -1.78
N LEU A 19 8.69 -14.68 -0.46
CA LEU A 19 7.94 -13.64 0.26
C LEU A 19 8.12 -12.27 -0.40
N HIS A 20 9.32 -12.00 -0.91
CA HIS A 20 9.70 -10.79 -1.62
C HIS A 20 8.85 -10.60 -2.88
N ASP A 21 8.74 -11.65 -3.70
CA ASP A 21 7.94 -11.64 -4.93
C ASP A 21 6.47 -11.42 -4.63
N THR A 22 5.96 -12.03 -3.55
CA THR A 22 4.55 -11.91 -3.16
C THR A 22 4.21 -10.48 -2.73
N ILE A 23 5.08 -9.86 -1.92
CA ILE A 23 4.94 -8.46 -1.49
C ILE A 23 5.05 -7.53 -2.70
N ALA A 24 6.06 -7.72 -3.54
CA ALA A 24 6.29 -6.93 -4.73
C ALA A 24 5.09 -6.99 -5.69
N GLU A 25 4.59 -8.18 -5.99
CA GLU A 25 3.44 -8.35 -6.89
C GLU A 25 2.15 -7.79 -6.30
N SER A 26 1.93 -7.89 -4.98
CA SER A 26 0.76 -7.30 -4.33
C SER A 26 0.74 -5.76 -4.48
N ILE A 27 1.89 -5.11 -4.26
CA ILE A 27 2.03 -3.66 -4.39
C ILE A 27 1.91 -3.24 -5.87
N LYS A 28 2.56 -3.97 -6.79
CA LYS A 28 2.46 -3.70 -8.24
C LYS A 28 1.05 -3.92 -8.76
N ALA A 29 0.30 -4.89 -8.24
CA ALA A 29 -1.09 -5.13 -8.61
C ALA A 29 -1.99 -3.95 -8.24
N PHE A 30 -1.82 -3.41 -7.03
CA PHE A 30 -2.51 -2.19 -6.63
C PHE A 30 -2.12 -1.01 -7.52
N TRP A 31 -0.83 -0.83 -7.81
CA TRP A 31 -0.35 0.26 -8.67
C TRP A 31 -0.92 0.21 -10.09
N ARG A 32 -1.06 -0.98 -10.68
CA ARG A 32 -1.73 -1.13 -11.99
C ARG A 32 -3.15 -0.55 -11.96
N HIS A 33 -3.88 -0.68 -10.84
CA HIS A 33 -5.20 -0.07 -10.71
C HIS A 33 -5.13 1.47 -10.69
N VAL A 34 -4.17 2.04 -9.97
CA VAL A 34 -3.90 3.49 -9.95
C VAL A 34 -3.64 4.02 -11.36
N GLU A 35 -2.79 3.35 -12.14
CA GLU A 35 -2.47 3.76 -13.51
C GLU A 35 -3.68 3.68 -14.45
N THR A 36 -4.58 2.72 -14.24
CA THR A 36 -5.78 2.55 -15.09
C THR A 36 -6.87 3.57 -14.81
N ALA A 37 -6.92 4.14 -13.60
CA ALA A 37 -8.00 5.02 -13.16
C ALA A 37 -7.47 6.13 -12.21
N PRO A 38 -6.56 7.00 -12.67
CA PRO A 38 -5.98 8.06 -11.85
C PRO A 38 -7.04 9.07 -11.34
N GLU A 39 -8.13 9.26 -12.08
CA GLU A 39 -9.24 10.13 -11.70
C GLU A 39 -9.98 9.65 -10.44
N LEU A 40 -10.01 8.34 -10.18
CA LEU A 40 -10.56 7.80 -8.95
C LEU A 40 -9.71 8.20 -7.73
N GLN A 41 -8.39 8.31 -7.92
CA GLN A 41 -7.49 8.75 -6.85
C GLN A 41 -7.65 10.24 -6.56
N VAL A 42 -7.86 11.08 -7.58
CA VAL A 42 -8.20 12.49 -7.40
C VAL A 42 -9.48 12.63 -6.56
N MET A 43 -10.55 11.92 -6.94
CA MET A 43 -11.81 11.93 -6.20
C MET A 43 -11.63 11.47 -4.74
N GLN A 44 -10.80 10.44 -4.52
CA GLN A 44 -10.49 9.92 -3.19
C GLN A 44 -9.85 11.01 -2.31
N TYR A 45 -8.83 11.70 -2.83
CA TYR A 45 -8.17 12.78 -2.10
C TYR A 45 -9.08 13.97 -1.85
N GLU A 46 -9.90 14.37 -2.83
CA GLU A 46 -10.87 15.44 -2.64
C GLU A 46 -11.85 15.13 -1.51
N LEU A 47 -12.37 13.90 -1.45
CA LEU A 47 -13.27 13.46 -0.37
C LEU A 47 -12.57 13.50 0.99
N THR A 48 -11.34 13.00 1.07
CA THR A 48 -10.55 13.00 2.31
C THR A 48 -10.26 14.41 2.79
N LEU A 49 -9.80 15.29 1.90
CA LEU A 49 -9.52 16.69 2.24
C LEU A 49 -10.80 17.46 2.57
N TYR A 50 -11.91 17.17 1.90
CA TYR A 50 -13.22 17.72 2.24
C TYR A 50 -13.60 17.33 3.67
N ALA A 51 -13.52 16.05 4.02
CA ALA A 51 -13.85 15.57 5.36
C ALA A 51 -12.95 16.21 6.44
N LEU A 52 -11.67 16.41 6.15
CA LEU A 52 -10.74 17.06 7.09
C LEU A 52 -11.00 18.56 7.28
N ARG A 53 -11.59 19.25 6.29
CA ARG A 53 -12.00 20.66 6.42
C ARG A 53 -13.27 20.85 7.25
N HIS A 54 -14.02 19.78 7.50
CA HIS A 54 -15.29 19.78 8.21
C HIS A 54 -15.15 18.98 9.52
N PRO A 55 -14.97 19.63 10.69
CA PRO A 55 -14.66 18.93 11.94
C PRO A 55 -15.60 17.78 12.30
N GLU A 56 -16.89 17.92 11.98
CA GLU A 56 -17.93 16.91 12.18
C GLU A 56 -17.79 15.66 11.28
N SER A 57 -16.99 15.76 10.22
CA SER A 57 -16.72 14.71 9.24
C SER A 57 -15.28 14.19 9.30
N ALA A 58 -14.38 14.79 10.10
CA ALA A 58 -12.97 14.42 10.16
C ALA A 58 -12.72 12.94 10.56
N TRP A 59 -13.66 12.35 11.30
CA TRP A 59 -13.65 10.92 11.64
C TRP A 59 -13.67 10.02 10.40
N LEU A 60 -14.28 10.45 9.29
CA LEU A 60 -14.37 9.67 8.06
C LEU A 60 -13.00 9.50 7.40
N ALA A 61 -12.20 10.58 7.36
CA ALA A 61 -10.83 10.52 6.86
C ALA A 61 -9.97 9.57 7.72
N LYS A 62 -10.12 9.65 9.05
CA LYS A 62 -9.45 8.70 9.96
C LYS A 62 -9.87 7.26 9.68
N GLN A 63 -11.17 6.98 9.60
CA GLN A 63 -11.69 5.64 9.35
C GLN A 63 -11.21 5.08 8.00
N GLN A 64 -11.16 5.92 6.96
CA GLN A 64 -10.67 5.53 5.64
C GLN A 64 -9.21 5.04 5.72
N TYR A 65 -8.34 5.83 6.35
CA TYR A 65 -6.92 5.47 6.51
C TYR A 65 -6.70 4.27 7.44
N ASP A 66 -7.46 4.17 8.54
CA ASP A 66 -7.42 3.01 9.42
C ASP A 66 -7.81 1.73 8.65
N GLY A 67 -8.81 1.83 7.75
CA GLY A 67 -9.21 0.73 6.87
C GLY A 67 -8.13 0.32 5.86
N TYR A 68 -7.44 1.27 5.23
CA TYR A 68 -6.32 0.96 4.34
C TYR A 68 -5.17 0.28 5.06
N CYS A 69 -4.78 0.80 6.23
CA CYS A 69 -3.70 0.23 7.02
C CYS A 69 -4.07 -1.19 7.47
N ALA A 70 -5.29 -1.42 7.96
CA ALA A 70 -5.73 -2.74 8.40
C ALA A 70 -5.75 -3.77 7.25
N LEU A 71 -6.13 -3.34 6.03
CA LEU A 71 -6.08 -4.20 4.85
C LEU A 71 -4.63 -4.62 4.55
N VAL A 72 -3.71 -3.67 4.47
CA VAL A 72 -2.29 -3.93 4.18
C VAL A 72 -1.64 -4.76 5.29
N GLU A 73 -1.96 -4.49 6.55
CA GLU A 73 -1.49 -5.26 7.71
C GLU A 73 -1.91 -6.73 7.60
N THR A 74 -3.19 -6.98 7.29
CA THR A 74 -3.74 -8.35 7.12
C THR A 74 -3.02 -9.08 5.99
N LEU A 75 -2.70 -8.39 4.89
CA LEU A 75 -1.98 -8.97 3.77
C LEU A 75 -0.54 -9.36 4.14
N PHE A 76 0.18 -8.49 4.85
CA PHE A 76 1.51 -8.83 5.34
C PHE A 76 1.48 -10.00 6.29
N GLN A 77 0.56 -9.99 7.26
CA GLN A 77 0.41 -11.09 8.21
C GLN A 77 0.20 -12.42 7.47
N HIS A 78 -0.74 -12.45 6.50
CA HIS A 78 -1.01 -13.66 5.72
C HIS A 78 0.22 -14.16 4.93
N ASN A 79 0.93 -13.25 4.27
CA ASN A 79 2.11 -13.60 3.47
C ASN A 79 3.26 -14.13 4.33
N PHE A 80 3.50 -13.52 5.49
CA PHE A 80 4.54 -13.95 6.43
C PHE A 80 4.20 -15.29 7.10
N GLU A 81 2.93 -15.49 7.48
CA GLU A 81 2.43 -16.75 8.02
C GLU A 81 2.58 -17.90 7.01
N ALA A 82 2.27 -17.66 5.73
CA ALA A 82 2.36 -18.67 4.67
C ALA A 82 3.78 -19.21 4.45
N VAL A 83 4.81 -18.39 4.70
CA VAL A 83 6.24 -18.77 4.57
C VAL A 83 6.91 -19.09 5.92
N GLY A 84 6.17 -19.00 7.03
CA GLY A 84 6.70 -19.27 8.38
C GLY A 84 7.79 -18.29 8.85
N LYS A 85 7.82 -17.06 8.32
CA LYS A 85 8.76 -16.01 8.72
C LYS A 85 8.10 -15.01 9.68
N GLN A 86 8.92 -14.29 10.44
CA GLN A 86 8.48 -13.16 11.26
C GLN A 86 9.04 -11.86 10.67
N SER A 87 8.31 -10.77 10.80
CA SER A 87 8.81 -9.46 10.41
C SER A 87 9.67 -8.84 11.52
N ALA A 88 10.70 -8.09 11.13
CA ALA A 88 11.56 -7.34 12.05
C ALA A 88 10.86 -6.17 12.76
N VAL A 89 9.74 -5.70 12.21
CA VAL A 89 8.91 -4.61 12.75
C VAL A 89 7.44 -5.05 12.84
N PRO A 90 6.61 -4.39 13.66
CA PRO A 90 5.18 -4.68 13.71
C PRO A 90 4.50 -4.47 12.34
N PHE A 91 3.61 -5.39 11.95
CA PHE A 91 2.89 -5.29 10.66
C PHE A 91 2.08 -4.00 10.52
N ALA A 92 1.51 -3.49 11.61
CA ALA A 92 0.84 -2.19 11.62
C ALA A 92 1.77 -1.03 11.21
N GLU A 93 3.05 -1.06 11.61
CA GLU A 93 4.03 -0.04 11.24
C GLU A 93 4.40 -0.15 9.75
N LEU A 94 4.62 -1.38 9.24
CA LEU A 94 4.83 -1.62 7.81
C LEU A 94 3.64 -1.16 6.97
N ALA A 95 2.43 -1.50 7.39
CA ALA A 95 1.22 -1.14 6.68
C ALA A 95 1.06 0.38 6.58
N ARG A 96 1.28 1.08 7.69
CA ARG A 96 1.24 2.55 7.71
C ARG A 96 2.30 3.16 6.80
N PHE A 97 3.51 2.61 6.80
CA PHE A 97 4.62 3.05 5.96
C PHE A 97 4.32 2.85 4.47
N VAL A 98 3.81 1.69 4.08
CA VAL A 98 3.41 1.39 2.69
C VAL A 98 2.32 2.34 2.21
N VAL A 99 1.26 2.53 3.00
CA VAL A 99 0.17 3.45 2.64
C VAL A 99 0.69 4.88 2.45
N ALA A 100 1.55 5.35 3.35
CA ALA A 100 2.15 6.68 3.23
C ALA A 100 3.05 6.82 2.00
N GLY A 101 3.85 5.81 1.69
CA GLY A 101 4.69 5.77 0.49
C GLY A 101 3.84 5.79 -0.78
N LEU A 102 2.80 4.96 -0.84
CA LEU A 102 1.87 4.90 -1.97
C LEU A 102 1.17 6.24 -2.18
N ASP A 103 0.66 6.87 -1.12
CA ASP A 103 0.01 8.19 -1.24
C ASP A 103 0.92 9.24 -1.89
N GLY A 104 2.18 9.29 -1.44
CA GLY A 104 3.16 10.22 -2.01
C GLY A 104 3.46 9.94 -3.48
N LEU A 105 3.50 8.67 -3.88
CA LEU A 105 3.73 8.28 -5.27
C LEU A 105 2.49 8.54 -6.15
N ILE A 106 1.30 8.21 -5.66
CA ILE A 106 0.03 8.45 -6.38
C ILE A 106 -0.14 9.95 -6.62
N LEU A 107 0.05 10.78 -5.59
CA LEU A 107 -0.12 12.23 -5.71
C LEU A 107 0.86 12.86 -6.73
N GLN A 108 2.09 12.36 -6.79
CA GLN A 108 3.05 12.79 -7.82
C GLN A 108 2.65 12.30 -9.21
N PHE A 109 2.23 11.03 -9.33
CA PHE A 109 1.80 10.47 -10.61
C PHE A 109 0.58 11.19 -11.18
N ILE A 110 -0.44 11.49 -10.39
CA ILE A 110 -1.62 12.24 -10.88
C ILE A 110 -1.28 13.70 -11.25
N SER A 111 -0.14 14.22 -10.77
CA SER A 111 0.29 15.59 -11.06
C SER A 111 1.01 15.75 -12.41
N ASP A 112 1.72 14.73 -12.88
CA ASP A 112 2.55 14.82 -14.10
C ASP A 112 2.35 13.67 -15.10
N CYS A 113 1.61 12.64 -14.72
CA CYS A 113 1.31 11.43 -15.48
C CYS A 113 2.54 10.64 -15.97
N ASP A 114 3.70 10.79 -15.34
CA ASP A 114 4.92 10.04 -15.71
C ASP A 114 4.90 8.62 -15.11
N ALA A 115 4.38 7.67 -15.88
CA ALA A 115 4.31 6.26 -15.50
C ALA A 115 5.68 5.59 -15.39
N ILE A 116 6.68 6.02 -16.17
CA ILE A 116 8.02 5.41 -16.14
C ILE A 116 8.70 5.78 -14.83
N ARG A 117 8.69 7.06 -14.46
CA ARG A 117 9.22 7.51 -13.17
C ARG A 117 8.44 6.85 -12.02
N ALA A 118 7.11 6.88 -12.07
CA ALA A 118 6.31 6.37 -10.95
C ALA A 118 6.52 4.87 -10.70
N ARG A 119 6.67 4.05 -11.75
CA ARG A 119 7.02 2.62 -11.60
C ARG A 119 8.41 2.41 -11.00
N ARG A 120 9.40 3.22 -11.41
CA ARG A 120 10.75 3.15 -10.83
C ARG A 120 10.72 3.52 -9.33
N ASP A 121 9.99 4.55 -8.96
CA ASP A 121 9.89 4.98 -7.57
C ASP A 121 9.08 3.97 -6.73
N LEU A 122 8.09 3.30 -7.34
CA LEU A 122 7.41 2.15 -6.74
C LEU A 122 8.37 0.99 -6.46
N ASP A 123 9.26 0.66 -7.39
CA ASP A 123 10.27 -0.38 -7.17
C ASP A 123 11.21 -0.02 -5.99
N HIS A 124 11.57 1.25 -5.83
CA HIS A 124 12.32 1.72 -4.65
C HIS A 124 11.51 1.58 -3.34
N LEU A 125 10.21 1.90 -3.38
CA LEU A 125 9.33 1.70 -2.23
C LEU A 125 9.26 0.22 -1.85
N ILE A 126 9.05 -0.68 -2.83
CA ILE A 126 9.00 -2.13 -2.62
C ILE A 126 10.30 -2.64 -1.98
N TYR A 127 11.45 -2.23 -2.52
CA TYR A 127 12.76 -2.59 -1.96
C TYR A 127 12.88 -2.16 -0.48
N THR A 128 12.48 -0.92 -0.17
CA THR A 128 12.56 -0.37 1.19
C THR A 128 11.61 -1.09 2.15
N VAL A 129 10.42 -1.44 1.69
CA VAL A 129 9.42 -2.19 2.47
C VAL A 129 9.92 -3.59 2.80
N ILE A 130 10.50 -4.29 1.83
CA ILE A 130 11.09 -5.61 2.06
C ILE A 130 12.26 -5.52 3.05
N ALA A 131 13.17 -4.56 2.83
CA ALA A 131 14.31 -4.36 3.72
C ALA A 131 13.86 -4.05 5.16
N LEU A 132 12.89 -3.15 5.34
CA LEU A 132 12.33 -2.82 6.66
C LEU A 132 11.63 -4.02 7.32
N ALA A 133 11.00 -4.88 6.52
CA ALA A 133 10.30 -6.04 7.02
C ALA A 133 11.25 -7.17 7.46
N GLU A 134 12.48 -7.22 6.94
CA GLU A 134 13.49 -8.23 7.27
C GLU A 134 14.55 -7.74 8.26
N GLU A 135 14.87 -6.45 8.25
CA GLU A 135 15.91 -5.85 9.08
C GLU A 135 15.38 -4.67 9.87
N ARG A 136 15.60 -4.68 11.19
CA ARG A 136 15.21 -3.56 12.04
C ARG A 136 16.19 -2.40 11.80
N PRO A 137 15.74 -1.20 11.39
CA PRO A 137 16.65 -0.08 11.21
C PRO A 137 17.40 0.21 12.51
N LEU A 138 18.69 0.50 12.39
CA LEU A 138 19.58 0.78 13.53
C LEU A 138 18.89 1.80 14.45
N GLN A 139 18.64 1.40 15.71
CA GLN A 139 18.14 2.29 16.74
C GLN A 139 19.23 3.34 16.99
N GLN A 140 18.94 4.61 16.66
CA GLN A 140 19.75 5.76 17.08
C GLN A 140 19.33 6.20 18.48
#